data_AF-A0A4V1T8L0-F1
#
_entry.id   AF-A0A4V1T8L0-F1
#
_cell.length_a   1.000
_cell.length_b   1.000
_cell.length_c   1.000
_cell.angle_alpha   90.00
_cell.angle_beta   90.00
_cell.angle_gamma   90.00
#
_symmetry.space_group_name_H-M   'P 1'
#
loop_
_entity.id
_entity.type
_entity.pdbx_description
1 polymer ?
#
loop_
_entity_poly.entity_id
_entity_poly.type
_entity_poly.pdbx_seq_one_letter_code
_entity_poly.pdbx_strand_id
1 'polypeptide(L)'
;MRWCATSSPARSDGNRMKIFKCQNCGNTIHFRNDVCLSCNSRIGYLRKLFDMSALTPNDDGSWEAMADPGRPYIFCENATEGA
;
A
#
# COMPACT_ATOMS: atom_id res chain seq x y z
N MET A 1 3.96 8.02 1.77
CA MET A 1 4.63 6.70 1.67
C MET A 1 4.06 5.94 0.47
N ARG A 2 4.78 5.93 -0.66
CA ARG A 2 4.31 5.29 -1.91
C ARG A 2 5.07 3.99 -2.16
N TRP A 3 4.36 2.95 -2.56
CA TRP A 3 4.93 1.63 -2.82
C TRP A 3 4.69 1.21 -4.27
N CYS A 4 5.72 0.63 -4.90
CA CYS A 4 5.76 0.28 -6.32
C CYS A 4 5.91 -1.24 -6.45
N ALA A 5 5.05 -1.88 -7.24
CA ALA A 5 5.16 -3.32 -7.54
C ALA A 5 6.39 -3.57 -8.42
N THR A 6 7.09 -4.68 -8.17
CA THR A 6 8.31 -5.08 -8.89
C THR A 6 8.05 -5.59 -10.32
N SER A 7 6.81 -6.00 -10.66
CA SER A 7 6.44 -6.44 -12.01
C SER A 7 5.06 -5.91 -12.44
N SER A 8 4.95 -5.44 -13.69
CA SER A 8 3.77 -4.75 -14.24
C SER A 8 2.91 -5.65 -15.12
N PRO A 9 1.58 -5.65 -14.92
CA PRO A 9 0.73 -5.29 -16.06
C PRO A 9 -0.22 -4.16 -15.68
N ALA A 10 -0.22 -3.08 -16.45
CA ALA A 10 -1.11 -1.95 -16.25
C ALA A 10 -2.56 -2.34 -16.56
N ARG A 11 -3.48 -2.01 -15.65
CA ARG A 11 -4.83 -1.54 -16.01
C ARG A 11 -5.42 -0.78 -14.84
N SER A 12 -5.74 0.48 -15.15
CA SER A 12 -6.23 1.53 -14.28
C SER A 12 -7.76 1.52 -14.34
N ASP A 13 -8.41 1.47 -13.19
CA ASP A 13 -9.81 1.88 -13.07
C ASP A 13 -9.87 3.03 -12.06
N GLY A 14 -10.18 4.21 -12.57
CA GLY A 14 -10.09 5.47 -11.87
C GLY A 14 -11.35 5.82 -11.08
N ASN A 15 -11.12 6.59 -10.03
CA ASN A 15 -12.04 7.56 -9.45
C ASN A 15 -13.27 7.05 -8.68
N ARG A 16 -13.06 6.61 -7.44
CA ARG A 16 -14.03 6.82 -6.36
C ARG A 16 -13.29 7.24 -5.09
N MET A 17 -13.75 8.31 -4.43
CA MET A 17 -13.41 8.54 -3.02
C MET A 17 -13.76 7.26 -2.28
N LYS A 18 -12.77 6.61 -1.69
CA LYS A 18 -12.98 5.35 -0.98
C LYS A 18 -12.45 5.47 0.43
N ILE A 19 -13.20 4.90 1.36
CA ILE A 19 -12.73 4.67 2.71
C ILE A 19 -11.86 3.43 2.65
N PHE A 20 -10.60 3.58 3.06
CA PHE A 20 -9.66 2.48 3.11
C PHE A 20 -9.81 1.76 4.45
N LYS A 21 -9.69 0.43 4.44
CA LYS A 21 -9.73 -0.39 5.65
C LYS A 21 -8.43 -1.18 5.77
N CYS A 22 -7.92 -1.30 6.98
CA CYS A 22 -6.80 -2.17 7.28
C CYS A 22 -7.24 -3.62 7.08
N GLN A 23 -6.51 -4.37 6.25
CA GLN A 23 -6.78 -5.79 6.01
C GLN A 23 -6.41 -6.65 7.23
N ASN A 24 -5.60 -6.13 8.16
CA ASN A 24 -5.21 -6.84 9.38
C ASN A 24 -6.24 -6.72 10.53
N CYS A 25 -6.82 -5.53 10.75
CA CYS A 25 -7.73 -5.29 11.89
C CYS A 25 -9.13 -4.77 11.50
N GLY A 26 -9.37 -4.47 10.23
CA GLY A 26 -10.65 -3.93 9.75
C GLY A 26 -10.89 -2.44 10.02
N ASN A 27 -10.02 -1.76 10.78
CA ASN A 27 -10.17 -0.34 11.08
C ASN A 27 -9.99 0.54 9.83
N THR A 28 -10.65 1.69 9.80
CA THR A 28 -10.46 2.71 8.76
C THR A 28 -9.03 3.25 8.81
N ILE A 29 -8.36 3.30 7.66
CA ILE A 29 -7.00 3.83 7.54
C ILE A 29 -6.99 5.11 6.70
N HIS A 30 -6.08 6.02 7.05
CA HIS A 30 -5.97 7.35 6.44
C HIS A 30 -4.68 7.46 5.62
N PHE A 31 -4.78 8.12 4.46
CA PHE A 31 -3.71 8.20 3.45
C PHE A 31 -2.41 8.83 3.92
N ARG A 32 -2.46 9.62 4.99
CA ARG A 32 -1.29 10.32 5.53
C ARG A 32 -0.49 9.51 6.54
N ASN A 33 -0.96 8.34 6.95
CA ASN A 33 -0.26 7.52 7.94
C ASN A 33 0.57 6.45 7.24
N ASP A 34 1.74 6.13 7.81
CA ASP A 34 2.56 4.96 7.41
C ASP A 34 2.21 3.68 8.17
N VAL A 35 1.40 3.81 9.22
CA VAL A 35 0.91 2.70 10.04
C VAL A 35 -0.59 2.81 10.29
N CYS A 36 -1.23 1.66 10.52
CA CYS A 36 -2.59 1.63 11.05
C CYS A 36 -2.57 2.08 12.51
N LEU A 37 -3.37 3.09 12.85
CA LEU A 37 -3.42 3.65 14.21
C LEU A 37 -4.07 2.70 15.25
N SER A 38 -4.74 1.62 14.82
CA SER A 38 -5.34 0.66 15.74
C SER A 38 -4.47 -0.54 16.06
N CYS A 39 -3.79 -1.11 15.06
CA CYS A 39 -3.01 -2.34 15.23
C CYS A 39 -1.51 -2.16 14.96
N ASN A 40 -1.07 -0.95 14.66
CA ASN A 40 0.32 -0.60 14.37
C ASN A 40 0.94 -1.32 13.16
N SER A 41 0.13 -1.99 12.33
CA SER A 41 0.58 -2.63 11.09
C SER A 41 1.06 -1.59 10.08
N ARG A 42 2.14 -1.90 9.36
CA ARG A 42 2.65 -1.07 8.26
C ARG A 42 1.57 -0.97 7.18
N ILE A 43 1.31 0.23 6.68
CA ILE A 43 0.38 0.45 5.56
C ILE A 43 1.08 1.19 4.43
N GLY A 44 0.61 0.96 3.20
CA GLY A 44 1.19 1.55 2.02
C GLY A 44 0.13 1.92 1.00
N TYR A 45 0.32 3.07 0.35
CA TYR A 45 -0.48 3.43 -0.80
C TYR A 45 0.04 2.78 -2.08
N LEU A 46 -0.82 1.99 -2.69
CA LEU A 46 -0.61 1.27 -3.94
C LEU A 46 -1.13 2.14 -5.08
N ARG A 47 -0.26 2.96 -5.68
CA ARG A 47 -0.64 3.92 -6.74
C ARG A 47 -1.42 3.26 -7.88
N LYS A 48 -1.04 2.03 -8.23
CA LYS A 48 -1.65 1.25 -9.31
C LYS A 48 -3.10 0.84 -9.02
N LEU A 49 -3.40 0.53 -7.76
CA LEU A 49 -4.73 0.11 -7.32
C LEU A 49 -5.58 1.26 -6.80
N PHE A 50 -4.99 2.47 -6.68
CA PHE A 50 -5.59 3.59 -5.98
C PHE A 50 -6.10 3.14 -4.58
N ASP A 51 -5.30 2.31 -3.91
CA ASP A 51 -5.67 1.64 -2.67
C ASP A 51 -4.63 1.84 -1.57
N MET A 52 -5.04 1.77 -0.30
CA MET A 52 -4.14 1.54 0.81
C MET A 52 -4.27 0.11 1.30
N SER A 53 -3.12 -0.50 1.53
CA SER A 53 -3.03 -1.87 1.97
C SER A 53 -2.13 -1.99 3.17
N ALA A 54 -2.48 -2.88 4.09
CA ALA A 54 -1.56 -3.42 5.07
C ALA A 54 -0.45 -4.18 4.34
N LEU A 55 0.79 -3.94 4.76
CA LEU A 55 1.99 -4.51 4.18
C LEU A 55 2.61 -5.50 5.16
N THR A 56 3.02 -6.64 4.63
CA THR A 56 3.77 -7.67 5.36
C THR A 56 5.19 -7.71 4.80
N PRO A 57 6.24 -7.68 5.66
CA PRO A 57 7.60 -7.83 5.19
C PRO A 57 7.85 -9.27 4.74
N ASN A 58 8.54 -9.44 3.61
CA ASN A 58 9.06 -10.72 3.14
C ASN A 58 10.54 -10.87 3.54
N ASP A 59 11.03 -12.12 3.54
CA ASP A 59 12.43 -12.44 3.88
C ASP A 59 13.45 -11.75 2.95
N ASP A 60 13.10 -11.53 1.68
CA ASP A 60 13.95 -10.87 0.69
C ASP A 60 13.99 -9.33 0.80
N GLY A 61 13.40 -8.75 1.86
CA GLY A 61 13.33 -7.30 2.08
C GLY A 61 12.29 -6.58 1.21
N SER A 62 11.54 -7.33 0.39
CA SER A 62 10.33 -6.84 -0.29
C SER A 62 9.13 -6.84 0.67
N TRP A 63 8.05 -6.17 0.27
CA TRP A 63 6.82 -6.11 1.04
C TRP A 63 5.68 -6.69 0.24
N GLU A 64 4.88 -7.56 0.82
CA GLU A 64 3.65 -8.03 0.22
C GLU A 64 2.49 -7.12 0.65
N ALA A 65 1.67 -6.70 -0.31
CA ALA A 65 0.46 -5.95 -0.03
C ALA A 65 -0.74 -6.89 0.08
N MET A 66 -1.47 -6.84 1.19
CA MET A 66 -2.65 -7.67 1.40
C MET A 66 -3.79 -7.40 0.40
N ALA A 67 -3.78 -6.24 -0.27
CA ALA A 67 -4.74 -5.87 -1.31
C ALA A 67 -4.30 -6.31 -2.73
N ASP A 68 -3.06 -6.75 -2.91
CA ASP A 68 -2.52 -7.33 -4.17
C ASP A 68 -1.60 -8.51 -3.81
N PRO A 69 -2.16 -9.59 -3.22
CA PRO A 69 -1.36 -10.73 -2.76
C PRO A 69 -0.58 -11.37 -3.92
N GLY A 70 0.63 -11.88 -3.62
CA GLY A 70 1.50 -12.47 -4.64
C GLY A 70 2.26 -11.45 -5.50
N ARG A 71 2.15 -10.15 -5.22
CA ARG A 71 3.01 -9.13 -5.82
C ARG A 71 3.97 -8.54 -4.78
N PRO A 72 5.28 -8.63 -5.01
CA PRO A 72 6.25 -7.93 -4.16
C PRO A 72 6.27 -6.45 -4.50
N TYR A 73 6.21 -5.63 -3.45
CA TYR A 73 6.33 -4.19 -3.47
C TYR A 73 7.62 -3.73 -2.82
N ILE A 74 8.19 -2.67 -3.36
CA ILE A 74 9.31 -1.95 -2.77
C ILE A 74 8.92 -0.49 -2.53
N PHE A 75 9.65 0.19 -1.68
CA PHE A 75 9.46 1.61 -1.48
C PHE A 75 9.77 2.33 -2.80
N CYS A 76 8.85 3.14 -3.32
CA CYS A 76 9.15 3.90 -4.53
C CYS A 76 10.19 4.98 -4.15
N GLU A 77 11.32 5.06 -4.86
CA GLU A 77 12.32 6.14 -4.69
C GLU A 77 11.70 7.53 -4.84
N ASN A 78 10.73 7.69 -5.75
CA ASN A 78 9.96 8.94 -5.92
C ASN A 78 9.03 9.31 -4.74
N ALA A 79 9.19 8.69 -3.58
CA ALA A 79 8.48 9.08 -2.36
C ALA A 79 9.01 10.40 -1.76
N THR A 80 10.20 10.86 -2.16
CA THR A 80 10.79 12.16 -1.77
C THR A 80 10.41 13.31 -2.71
N GLU A 81 10.00 13.01 -3.95
CA GLU A 81 9.63 13.99 -5.00
C GLU A 81 8.17 14.47 -4.85
N GLY A 82 7.81 14.93 -3.65
CA GLY A 82 6.50 15.47 -3.32
C GLY A 82 6.58 16.65 -2.36
N ALA A 83 7.59 17.50 -2.55
CA ALA A 83 7.70 18.82 -1.91
C ALA A 83 6.94 19.87 -2.73
#